data_AF-A0A5B9WMA4-F1
#
_entry.id   AF-A0A5B9WMA4-F1
#
_cell.length_a   1.000
_cell.length_b   1.000
_cell.length_c   1.000
_cell.angle_alpha   90.00
_cell.angle_beta   90.00
_cell.angle_gamma   90.00
#
_symmetry.space_group_name_H-M   'P 1'
#
loop_
_entity.id
_entity.type
_entity.pdbx_description
1 polymer ?
#
loop_
_entity_poly.entity_id
_entity_poly.type
_entity_poly.pdbx_seq_one_letter_code
_entity_poly.pdbx_strand_id
1 'polypeptide(L)'
;MAILPERLIQYEPMNEWDDILAKKKLDQLFTNILLLTDGEIEWYHNCRKSKGTLAKTIRVAAIVLFISSTLAPYFSAINGNNIMVLYIGYILAGLGGGLLLFDRYYGLSSSWIRFMLTGMELESLRNSFVQNWQLLYFSNLPLTQERFAIMVDALLKFQETFNAAVKAETEQWAREFQQNLKDLAAALKAQSDQLKADVEASKTASGHTETPEAQVPMEIIREAIERKFSEWKEVFHVVAVAAGKKMTKGEMTDINCLVFSPVEKVKEGDQYYTPIPPDIRFTSVNGRTYSIPTDVREEGSRIYASSRPKLLCDSTVPKRPGCSVSRKVDISGSGTLGLKVWKDGKTYFLSCYHVLCAPELNDEQFDFSPLNSLGDTIVVSPSVEDGGATGNEPLELGRVTEGCLNGQLDCAIALIENSASVTDRICKIDKPPLLPLTITDDHATHRYPVKSVGRTTGIISGAIQEAAARCEINYWIKGKWKTVSISGLVRTDQLTDGGDSGAPVVDEENNIVGIIIANSASFTYIVPIQRILSKFSVTLNQIQ
;
A
#
# COMPACT_ATOMS: atom_id res chain seq x y z
N MET A 1 18.35 10.21 9.40
CA MET A 1 18.51 8.76 9.57
C MET A 1 19.84 8.57 10.29
N ALA A 2 19.82 8.45 11.63
CA ALA A 2 21.05 8.26 12.41
C ALA A 2 21.51 6.82 12.20
N ILE A 3 22.78 6.64 11.86
CA ILE A 3 23.43 5.34 11.68
C ILE A 3 23.35 4.61 13.02
N LEU A 4 22.60 3.51 13.08
CA LEU A 4 22.59 2.63 14.25
C LEU A 4 23.97 1.94 14.33
N PRO A 5 24.69 2.00 15.46
CA PRO A 5 25.91 1.21 15.65
C PRO A 5 25.56 -0.29 15.58
N GLU A 6 26.51 -1.14 15.15
CA GLU A 6 26.31 -2.58 15.05
C GLU A 6 25.71 -3.15 16.35
N ARG A 7 24.45 -3.61 16.28
CA ARG A 7 23.65 -4.10 17.42
C ARG A 7 23.89 -5.57 17.75
N LEU A 8 24.91 -6.19 17.17
CA LEU A 8 25.13 -7.63 17.27
C LEU A 8 26.33 -7.91 18.17
N ILE A 9 26.12 -8.74 19.19
CA ILE A 9 27.23 -9.33 19.94
C ILE A 9 27.93 -10.31 19.01
N GLN A 10 29.12 -9.95 18.55
CA GLN A 10 30.01 -10.87 17.86
C GLN A 10 30.83 -11.61 18.92
N TYR A 11 30.43 -12.83 19.25
CA TYR A 11 31.12 -13.68 20.23
C TYR A 11 31.46 -15.03 19.61
N GLU A 12 32.75 -15.37 19.62
CA GLU A 12 33.22 -16.70 19.26
C GLU A 12 33.39 -17.54 20.52
N PRO A 13 32.88 -18.78 20.58
CA PRO A 13 33.05 -19.66 21.73
C PRO A 13 34.51 -20.11 21.91
N MET A 14 34.85 -20.67 23.07
CA MET A 14 36.13 -21.35 23.28
C MET A 14 35.96 -22.83 22.93
N ASN A 15 36.94 -23.39 22.23
CA ASN A 15 36.91 -24.81 21.85
C ASN A 15 37.53 -25.71 22.92
N GLU A 16 38.45 -25.19 23.72
CA GLU A 16 39.12 -25.88 24.82
C GLU A 16 39.20 -24.97 26.05
N TRP A 17 39.33 -25.57 27.23
CA TRP A 17 39.41 -24.83 28.49
C TRP A 17 40.81 -24.24 28.70
N ASP A 18 40.87 -22.92 28.83
CA ASP A 18 42.06 -22.13 29.16
C ASP A 18 41.62 -21.01 30.10
N ASP A 19 42.19 -20.96 31.30
CA ASP A 19 41.78 -20.03 32.37
C ASP A 19 42.13 -18.56 32.07
N ILE A 20 43.24 -18.32 31.37
CA ILE A 20 43.68 -16.99 30.93
C ILE A 20 42.76 -16.49 29.80
N LEU A 21 42.48 -17.35 28.81
CA LEU A 21 41.59 -17.03 27.70
C LEU A 21 40.14 -16.87 28.18
N ALA A 22 39.68 -17.71 29.11
CA ALA A 22 38.35 -17.63 29.70
C ALA A 22 38.13 -16.30 30.41
N LYS A 23 39.10 -15.85 31.21
CA LYS A 23 39.04 -14.53 31.85
C LYS A 23 38.93 -13.41 30.81
N LYS A 24 39.76 -13.43 29.77
CA LYS A 24 39.74 -12.43 28.69
C LYS A 24 38.38 -12.41 27.97
N LYS A 25 37.82 -13.57 27.63
CA LYS A 25 36.50 -13.65 26.96
C LYS A 25 35.36 -13.21 27.87
N LEU A 26 35.44 -13.48 29.17
CA LEU A 26 34.45 -13.02 30.14
C LEU A 26 34.43 -11.50 30.25
N ASP A 27 35.61 -10.88 30.35
CA ASP A 27 35.77 -9.42 30.42
C ASP A 27 35.29 -8.75 29.11
N GLN A 28 35.57 -9.37 27.96
CA GLN A 28 35.06 -8.93 26.65
C GLN A 28 33.54 -8.99 26.60
N LEU A 29 32.93 -10.10 27.03
CA LEU A 29 31.48 -10.27 27.02
C LEU A 29 30.79 -9.27 27.96
N PHE A 30 31.32 -9.08 29.17
CA PHE A 30 30.83 -8.08 30.11
C PHE A 30 30.88 -6.67 29.52
N THR A 31 32.02 -6.29 28.92
CA THR A 31 32.20 -4.96 28.32
C THR A 31 31.25 -4.74 27.15
N ASN A 32 31.10 -5.72 26.25
CA ASN A 32 30.21 -5.63 25.09
C ASN A 32 28.75 -5.51 25.52
N ILE A 33 28.31 -6.28 26.52
CA ILE A 33 26.96 -6.20 27.05
C ILE A 33 26.71 -4.82 27.67
N LEU A 34 27.64 -4.30 28.47
CA LEU A 34 27.50 -2.97 29.05
C LEU A 34 27.40 -1.87 27.99
N LEU A 35 28.28 -1.89 26.97
CA LEU A 35 28.25 -0.93 25.87
C LEU A 35 26.90 -0.92 25.14
N LEU A 36 26.33 -2.10 24.88
CA LEU A 36 25.00 -2.21 24.26
C LEU A 36 23.91 -1.64 25.17
N THR A 37 23.91 -2.00 26.46
CA THR A 37 22.90 -1.50 27.40
C THR A 37 23.00 0.01 27.62
N ASP A 38 24.22 0.57 27.66
CA ASP A 38 24.46 2.01 27.76
C ASP A 38 23.92 2.75 26.54
N GLY A 39 24.17 2.23 25.34
CA GLY A 39 23.65 2.81 24.10
C GLY A 39 22.12 2.85 24.07
N GLU A 40 21.46 1.78 24.54
CA GLU A 40 20.00 1.75 24.64
C GLU A 40 19.48 2.74 25.70
N ILE A 41 20.09 2.81 26.89
CA ILE A 41 19.73 3.80 27.93
C ILE A 41 19.87 5.24 27.38
N GLU A 42 20.98 5.53 26.70
CA GLU A 42 21.22 6.85 26.11
C GLU A 42 20.15 7.19 25.05
N TRP A 43 19.77 6.23 24.22
CA TRP A 43 18.68 6.38 23.26
C TRP A 43 17.37 6.78 23.96
N TYR A 44 16.99 6.08 25.03
CA TYR A 44 15.79 6.41 25.82
C TYR A 44 15.86 7.82 26.43
N HIS A 45 17.03 8.24 26.93
CA HIS A 45 17.23 9.60 27.44
C HIS A 45 17.18 10.69 26.37
N ASN A 46 17.65 10.40 25.15
CA ASN A 46 17.56 11.34 24.04
C ASN A 46 16.10 11.47 23.56
N CYS A 47 15.40 10.34 23.45
CA CYS A 47 13.99 10.29 23.11
C CYS A 47 13.10 11.00 24.16
N ARG A 48 13.34 10.80 25.46
CA ARG A 48 12.57 11.48 26.52
C ARG A 48 12.75 13.00 26.47
N LYS A 49 13.95 13.51 26.17
CA LYS A 49 14.22 14.96 26.08
C LYS A 49 13.44 15.59 24.92
N SER A 50 13.55 15.00 23.73
CA SER A 50 12.86 15.51 22.53
C SER A 50 11.34 15.50 22.70
N LYS A 51 10.77 14.36 23.11
CA LYS A 51 9.31 14.21 23.29
C LYS A 51 8.78 15.03 24.47
N GLY A 52 9.56 15.12 25.55
CA GLY A 52 9.19 15.91 26.73
C GLY A 52 9.09 17.41 26.44
N THR A 53 10.00 17.98 25.66
CA THR A 53 9.92 19.40 25.26
C THR A 53 8.66 19.66 24.44
N LEU A 54 8.37 18.82 23.44
CA LEU A 54 7.19 19.00 22.60
C LEU A 54 5.89 18.86 23.39
N ALA A 55 5.78 17.84 24.25
CA ALA A 55 4.60 17.62 25.09
C ALA A 55 4.34 18.80 26.06
N LYS A 56 5.39 19.31 26.71
CA LYS A 56 5.28 20.48 27.60
C LYS A 56 4.84 21.73 26.85
N THR A 57 5.39 21.99 25.68
CA THR A 57 5.02 23.15 24.86
C THR A 57 3.55 23.11 24.46
N ILE A 58 3.06 21.96 23.98
CA ILE A 58 1.65 21.78 23.61
C ILE A 58 0.73 22.02 24.81
N ARG A 59 1.08 21.48 25.98
CA ARG A 59 0.28 21.67 27.22
C ARG A 59 0.26 23.12 27.67
N VAL A 60 1.40 23.80 27.69
CA VAL A 60 1.48 25.22 28.06
C VAL A 60 0.69 26.08 27.07
N ALA A 61 0.80 25.81 25.77
CA ALA A 61 0.02 26.50 24.74
C ALA A 61 -1.49 26.31 24.94
N ALA A 62 -1.94 25.08 25.18
CA ALA A 62 -3.35 24.79 25.45
C ALA A 62 -3.86 25.54 26.70
N ILE A 63 -3.09 25.54 27.80
CA ILE A 63 -3.43 26.27 29.03
C ILE A 63 -3.57 27.78 28.76
N VAL A 64 -2.62 28.38 28.03
CA VAL A 64 -2.66 29.82 27.69
C VAL A 64 -3.89 30.15 26.84
N LEU A 65 -4.24 29.30 25.87
CA LEU A 65 -5.43 29.47 25.04
C LEU A 65 -6.72 29.38 25.85
N PHE A 66 -6.82 28.43 26.78
CA PHE A 66 -7.99 28.32 27.66
C PHE A 66 -8.13 29.49 28.64
N ILE A 67 -7.02 29.96 29.22
CA ILE A 67 -7.03 31.16 30.08
C ILE A 67 -7.49 32.37 29.27
N SER A 68 -6.96 32.56 28.07
CA SER A 68 -7.32 33.68 27.18
C SER A 68 -8.80 33.61 26.76
N SER A 69 -9.31 32.40 26.46
CA SER A 69 -10.72 32.17 26.19
C SER A 69 -11.61 32.53 27.38
N THR A 70 -11.22 32.11 28.58
CA THR A 70 -11.96 32.36 29.83
C THR A 70 -12.05 33.86 30.16
N LEU A 71 -11.02 34.63 29.79
CA LEU A 71 -10.98 36.09 29.99
C LEU A 71 -11.73 36.89 28.91
N ALA A 72 -12.12 36.27 27.79
CA ALA A 72 -12.75 36.96 26.66
C ALA A 72 -14.03 37.75 27.02
N PRO A 73 -14.93 37.27 27.92
CA PRO A 73 -16.09 38.05 28.33
C PRO A 73 -15.73 39.36 29.04
N TYR A 74 -14.66 39.37 29.84
CA TYR A 74 -14.19 40.57 30.54
C TYR A 74 -13.63 41.61 29.56
N PHE A 75 -12.86 41.17 28.55
CA PHE A 75 -12.39 42.05 27.49
C PHE A 75 -13.52 42.57 26.59
N SER A 76 -14.54 41.76 26.32
CA SER A 76 -15.73 42.20 25.58
C SER A 76 -16.48 43.31 26.33
N ALA A 77 -16.65 43.17 27.64
CA ALA A 77 -17.31 44.17 28.48
C ALA A 77 -16.56 45.53 28.48
N ILE A 78 -15.23 45.52 28.52
CA ILE A 78 -14.40 46.74 28.47
C ILE A 78 -14.44 47.36 27.06
N ASN A 79 -14.57 46.55 26.01
CA ASN A 79 -14.61 47.00 24.61
C ASN A 79 -16.05 47.30 24.12
N GLY A 80 -16.92 47.81 24.99
CA GLY A 80 -18.28 48.21 24.63
C GLY A 80 -19.20 47.05 24.22
N ASN A 81 -19.03 45.87 24.82
CA ASN A 81 -19.78 44.64 24.51
C ASN A 81 -19.62 44.15 23.06
N ASN A 82 -18.41 44.28 22.51
CA ASN A 82 -18.13 43.78 21.17
C ASN A 82 -18.21 42.24 21.12
N ILE A 83 -19.21 41.73 20.40
CA ILE A 83 -19.49 40.30 20.25
C ILE A 83 -18.36 39.54 19.52
N MET A 84 -17.56 40.22 18.70
CA MET A 84 -16.42 39.60 18.02
C MET A 84 -15.35 39.11 19.01
N VAL A 85 -15.17 39.82 20.13
CA VAL A 85 -14.23 39.40 21.18
C VAL A 85 -14.67 38.09 21.83
N LEU A 86 -15.99 37.87 21.96
CA LEU A 86 -16.54 36.61 22.46
C LEU A 86 -16.31 35.46 21.47
N TYR A 87 -16.51 35.69 20.16
CA TYR A 87 -16.23 34.69 19.13
C TYR A 87 -14.75 34.30 19.07
N ILE A 88 -13.84 35.28 19.21
CA ILE A 88 -12.39 35.01 19.34
C ILE A 88 -12.15 34.14 20.58
N GLY A 89 -12.80 34.43 21.70
CA GLY A 89 -12.75 33.59 22.91
C GLY A 89 -13.12 32.12 22.64
N TYR A 90 -14.22 31.87 21.92
CA TYR A 90 -14.64 30.50 21.57
C TYR A 90 -13.67 29.81 20.61
N ILE A 91 -13.13 30.54 19.62
CA ILE A 91 -12.11 30.00 18.70
C ILE A 91 -10.86 29.59 19.48
N LEU A 92 -10.39 30.40 20.44
CA LEU A 92 -9.25 30.07 21.29
C LEU A 92 -9.51 28.82 22.14
N ALA A 93 -10.71 28.64 22.68
CA ALA A 93 -11.08 27.40 23.38
C ALA A 93 -11.05 26.19 22.43
N GLY A 94 -11.58 26.32 21.22
CA GLY A 94 -11.54 25.27 20.20
C GLY A 94 -10.12 24.87 19.83
N LEU A 95 -9.22 25.84 19.63
CA LEU A 95 -7.80 25.60 19.36
C LEU A 95 -7.10 24.95 20.57
N GLY A 96 -7.39 25.40 21.79
CA GLY A 96 -6.87 24.78 23.02
C GLY A 96 -7.29 23.31 23.15
N GLY A 97 -8.56 23.00 22.87
CA GLY A 97 -9.09 21.63 22.85
C GLY A 97 -8.46 20.78 21.75
N GLY A 98 -8.31 21.35 20.54
CA GLY A 98 -7.66 20.68 19.41
C GLY A 98 -6.21 20.29 19.69
N LEU A 99 -5.44 21.15 20.36
CA LEU A 99 -4.07 20.84 20.78
C LEU A 99 -3.99 19.66 21.77
N LEU A 100 -4.95 19.55 22.70
CA LEU A 100 -5.00 18.42 23.63
C LEU A 100 -5.41 17.11 22.93
N LEU A 101 -6.33 17.17 21.96
CA LEU A 101 -6.68 16.02 21.13
C LEU A 101 -5.48 15.58 20.29
N PHE A 102 -4.74 16.54 19.71
CA PHE A 102 -3.52 16.25 18.97
C PHE A 102 -2.48 15.53 19.84
N ASP A 103 -2.23 16.00 21.07
CA ASP A 103 -1.33 15.33 22.03
C ASP A 103 -1.81 13.91 22.37
N ARG A 104 -3.12 13.72 22.57
CA ARG A 104 -3.73 12.42 22.88
C ARG A 104 -3.51 11.42 21.74
N TYR A 105 -3.80 11.79 20.49
CA TYR A 105 -3.76 10.86 19.35
C TYR A 105 -2.34 10.58 18.86
N TYR A 106 -1.45 11.57 18.87
CA TYR A 106 -0.03 11.37 18.55
C TYR A 106 0.78 10.79 19.71
N GLY A 107 0.20 10.70 20.91
CA GLY A 107 0.80 10.07 22.09
C GLY A 107 2.11 10.72 22.52
N LEU A 108 2.25 12.05 22.39
CA LEU A 108 3.50 12.74 22.70
C LEU A 108 3.77 12.74 24.21
N SER A 109 2.76 13.12 25.00
CA SER A 109 2.82 13.02 26.46
C SER A 109 2.97 11.59 26.97
N SER A 110 2.23 10.61 26.42
CA SER A 110 2.31 9.21 26.87
C SER A 110 3.68 8.61 26.54
N SER A 111 4.20 8.84 25.34
CA SER A 111 5.54 8.37 24.94
C SER A 111 6.63 9.02 25.79
N TRP A 112 6.52 10.30 26.13
CA TRP A 112 7.47 10.93 27.05
C TRP A 112 7.52 10.24 28.41
N ILE A 113 6.35 9.91 28.98
CA ILE A 113 6.26 9.21 30.28
C ILE A 113 6.81 7.79 30.18
N ARG A 114 6.44 7.03 29.14
CA ARG A 114 6.93 5.65 28.95
C ARG A 114 8.44 5.59 28.78
N PHE A 115 9.02 6.48 27.97
CA PHE A 115 10.47 6.56 27.81
C PHE A 115 11.19 6.98 29.09
N MET A 116 10.57 7.83 29.91
CA MET A 116 11.13 8.20 31.22
C MET A 116 11.14 7.01 32.18
N LEU A 117 10.01 6.33 32.34
CA LEU A 117 9.87 5.19 33.25
C LEU A 117 10.78 4.04 32.86
N THR A 118 10.77 3.68 31.57
CA THR A 118 11.60 2.59 31.04
C THR A 118 13.08 2.95 31.13
N GLY A 119 13.45 4.20 30.80
CA GLY A 119 14.83 4.66 30.98
C GLY A 119 15.32 4.51 32.43
N MET A 120 14.49 4.89 33.41
CA MET A 120 14.82 4.72 34.84
C MET A 120 14.92 3.25 35.26
N GLU A 121 14.06 2.39 34.73
CA GLU A 121 14.10 0.95 34.98
C GLU A 121 15.38 0.31 34.40
N LEU A 122 15.75 0.66 33.16
CA LEU A 122 16.97 0.18 32.51
C LEU A 122 18.23 0.66 33.24
N GLU A 123 18.26 1.93 33.68
CA GLU A 123 19.34 2.47 34.53
C GLU A 123 19.45 1.67 35.84
N SER A 124 18.32 1.38 36.49
CA SER A 124 18.27 0.61 37.74
C SER A 124 18.77 -0.82 37.54
N LEU A 125 18.31 -1.52 36.49
CA LEU A 125 18.74 -2.87 36.14
C LEU A 125 20.25 -2.92 35.89
N ARG A 126 20.76 -1.98 35.08
CA ARG A 126 22.20 -1.90 34.77
C ARG A 126 23.03 -1.64 36.02
N ASN A 127 22.66 -0.65 36.82
CA ASN A 127 23.41 -0.30 38.03
C ASN A 127 23.41 -1.44 39.05
N SER A 128 22.26 -2.09 39.24
CA SER A 128 22.15 -3.25 40.13
C SER A 128 23.00 -4.41 39.63
N PHE A 129 23.02 -4.67 38.32
CA PHE A 129 23.87 -5.70 37.73
C PHE A 129 25.35 -5.41 37.95
N VAL A 130 25.83 -4.19 37.64
CA VAL A 130 27.25 -3.83 37.81
C VAL A 130 27.70 -3.97 39.27
N GLN A 131 26.85 -3.57 40.23
CA GLN A 131 27.15 -3.72 41.66
C GLN A 131 27.22 -5.20 42.07
N ASN A 132 26.25 -6.02 41.64
CA ASN A 132 26.23 -7.45 41.94
C ASN A 132 27.33 -8.22 41.22
N TRP A 133 27.75 -7.77 40.03
CA TRP A 133 28.79 -8.40 39.24
C TRP A 133 30.12 -8.41 39.96
N GLN A 134 30.48 -7.33 40.66
CA GLN A 134 31.71 -7.27 41.46
C GLN A 134 31.73 -8.36 42.54
N LEU A 135 30.62 -8.54 43.26
CA LEU A 135 30.48 -9.57 44.29
C LEU A 135 30.58 -10.98 43.68
N LEU A 136 29.90 -11.20 42.55
CA LEU A 136 29.91 -12.47 41.83
C LEU A 136 31.32 -12.80 41.31
N TYR A 137 32.04 -11.79 40.79
CA TYR A 137 33.38 -11.92 40.26
C TYR A 137 34.36 -12.39 41.34
N PHE A 138 34.41 -11.73 42.49
CA PHE A 138 35.32 -12.13 43.58
C PHE A 138 34.96 -13.50 44.18
N SER A 139 33.67 -13.84 44.26
CA SER A 139 33.21 -15.11 44.84
C SER A 139 33.52 -16.33 43.97
N ASN A 140 33.81 -16.12 42.68
CA ASN A 140 34.04 -17.19 41.70
C ASN A 140 35.50 -17.31 41.24
N LEU A 141 36.44 -16.60 41.87
CA LEU A 141 37.87 -16.78 41.62
C LEU A 141 38.48 -17.88 42.51
N PRO A 142 39.45 -18.68 42.02
CA PRO A 142 39.94 -18.75 40.63
C PRO A 142 38.88 -19.34 39.68
N LEU A 143 38.94 -18.95 38.40
CA LEU A 143 37.99 -19.39 37.38
C LEU A 143 38.18 -20.89 37.09
N THR A 144 37.16 -21.69 37.39
CA THR A 144 37.02 -23.08 36.91
C THR A 144 35.94 -23.12 35.82
N GLN A 145 35.86 -24.22 35.07
CA GLN A 145 34.85 -24.38 34.01
C GLN A 145 33.41 -24.17 34.53
N GLU A 146 33.09 -24.73 35.69
CA GLU A 146 31.79 -24.58 36.34
C GLU A 146 31.54 -23.13 36.78
N ARG A 147 32.52 -22.48 37.39
CA ARG A 147 32.39 -21.08 37.87
C ARG A 147 32.30 -20.08 36.72
N PHE A 148 33.03 -20.31 35.63
CA PHE A 148 32.91 -19.51 34.40
C PHE A 148 31.51 -19.62 33.81
N ALA A 149 30.93 -20.83 33.76
CA ALA A 149 29.57 -21.02 33.29
C ALA A 149 28.55 -20.24 34.14
N ILE A 150 28.72 -20.21 35.47
CA ILE A 150 27.87 -19.41 36.38
C ILE A 150 27.96 -17.91 36.05
N MET A 151 29.15 -17.40 35.76
CA MET A 151 29.35 -15.99 35.45
C MET A 151 28.77 -15.62 34.07
N VAL A 152 28.94 -16.47 33.07
CA VAL A 152 28.32 -16.28 31.75
C VAL A 152 26.79 -16.35 31.85
N ASP A 153 26.24 -17.29 32.62
CA ASP A 153 24.79 -17.39 32.86
C ASP A 153 24.23 -16.12 33.51
N ALA A 154 24.94 -15.52 34.47
CA ALA A 154 24.54 -14.25 35.06
C ALA A 154 24.51 -13.08 34.04
N LEU A 155 25.46 -13.04 33.09
CA LEU A 155 25.45 -12.06 31.99
C LEU A 155 24.24 -12.25 31.06
N LEU A 156 23.95 -13.50 30.69
CA LEU A 156 22.83 -13.84 29.82
C LEU A 156 21.49 -13.50 30.48
N LYS A 157 21.31 -13.84 31.76
CA LYS A 157 20.10 -13.50 32.52
C LYS A 157 19.89 -12.00 32.68
N PHE A 158 20.96 -11.24 32.91
CA PHE A 158 20.88 -9.79 32.92
C PHE A 158 20.42 -9.25 31.57
N GLN A 159 21.05 -9.72 30.48
CA GLN A 159 20.68 -9.30 29.12
C GLN A 159 19.25 -9.67 28.77
N GLU A 160 18.79 -10.87 29.14
CA GLU A 160 17.40 -11.31 28.95
C GLU A 160 16.42 -10.40 29.70
N THR A 161 16.70 -10.10 30.96
CA THR A 161 15.85 -9.20 31.78
C THR A 161 15.82 -7.78 31.21
N PHE A 162 16.97 -7.26 30.79
CA PHE A 162 17.07 -5.94 30.17
C PHE A 162 16.28 -5.86 28.86
N ASN A 163 16.45 -6.85 27.99
CA ASN A 163 15.72 -6.93 26.71
C ASN A 163 14.22 -7.15 26.93
N ALA A 164 13.82 -7.87 27.97
CA ALA A 164 12.42 -8.07 28.32
C ALA A 164 11.76 -6.73 28.71
N ALA A 165 12.44 -5.87 29.47
CA ALA A 165 11.93 -4.53 29.80
C ALA A 165 11.75 -3.66 28.54
N VAL A 166 12.74 -3.65 27.63
CA VAL A 166 12.64 -2.95 26.34
C VAL A 166 11.45 -3.48 25.50
N LYS A 167 11.32 -4.81 25.42
CA LYS A 167 10.23 -5.44 24.66
C LYS A 167 8.86 -5.10 25.25
N ALA A 168 8.73 -5.14 26.58
CA ALA A 168 7.48 -4.83 27.27
C ALA A 168 7.03 -3.38 27.00
N GLU A 169 7.96 -2.42 27.01
CA GLU A 169 7.70 -1.02 26.63
C GLU A 169 7.20 -0.91 25.19
N THR A 170 7.86 -1.60 24.26
CA THR A 170 7.52 -1.56 22.82
C THR A 170 6.15 -2.17 22.56
N GLU A 171 5.82 -3.28 23.23
CA GLU A 171 4.50 -3.88 23.14
C GLU A 171 3.41 -2.98 23.73
N GLN A 172 3.71 -2.29 24.85
CA GLN A 172 2.80 -1.31 25.42
C GLN A 172 2.56 -0.14 24.47
N TRP A 173 3.62 0.38 23.83
CA TRP A 173 3.49 1.41 22.78
C TRP A 173 2.56 0.96 21.65
N ALA A 174 2.77 -0.25 21.13
CA ALA A 174 1.98 -0.79 20.02
C ALA A 174 0.49 -0.89 20.39
N ARG A 175 0.18 -1.36 21.61
CA ARG A 175 -1.20 -1.42 22.12
C ARG A 175 -1.83 -0.04 22.25
N GLU A 176 -1.12 0.91 22.86
CA GLU A 176 -1.60 2.30 23.01
C GLU A 176 -1.85 2.96 21.66
N PHE A 177 -0.95 2.77 20.69
CA PHE A 177 -1.09 3.31 19.34
C PHE A 177 -2.32 2.75 18.62
N GLN A 178 -2.50 1.43 18.64
CA GLN A 178 -3.68 0.79 18.06
C GLN A 178 -4.98 1.24 18.72
N GLN A 179 -4.99 1.40 20.05
CA GLN A 179 -6.18 1.86 20.77
C GLN A 179 -6.51 3.32 20.43
N ASN A 180 -5.51 4.21 20.38
CA ASN A 180 -5.71 5.61 20.01
C ASN A 180 -6.27 5.76 18.59
N LEU A 181 -5.84 4.92 17.63
CA LEU A 181 -6.40 4.89 16.29
C LEU A 181 -7.87 4.43 16.27
N LYS A 182 -8.21 3.42 17.07
CA LYS A 182 -9.61 2.96 17.20
C LYS A 182 -10.51 4.03 17.82
N ASP A 183 -10.05 4.68 18.90
CA ASP A 183 -10.76 5.78 19.55
C ASP A 183 -10.98 6.96 18.60
N LEU A 184 -9.98 7.29 17.76
CA LEU A 184 -10.10 8.34 16.75
C LEU A 184 -11.18 8.01 15.72
N ALA A 185 -11.14 6.79 15.17
CA ALA A 185 -12.13 6.33 14.20
C ALA A 185 -13.55 6.33 14.79
N ALA A 186 -13.70 5.89 16.06
CA ALA A 186 -14.98 5.91 16.76
C ALA A 186 -15.50 7.33 17.01
N ALA A 187 -14.63 8.26 17.41
CA ALA A 187 -14.99 9.66 17.62
C ALA A 187 -15.42 10.34 16.31
N LEU A 188 -14.70 10.09 15.22
CA LEU A 188 -15.06 10.60 13.88
C LEU A 188 -16.39 10.05 13.41
N LYS A 189 -16.64 8.75 13.61
CA LYS A 189 -17.92 8.11 13.29
C LYS A 189 -19.07 8.71 14.10
N ALA A 190 -18.90 8.86 15.41
CA ALA A 190 -19.92 9.46 16.27
C ALA A 190 -20.24 10.91 15.85
N GLN A 191 -19.23 11.68 15.47
CA GLN A 191 -19.43 13.03 14.95
C GLN A 191 -20.17 13.02 13.60
N SER A 192 -19.83 12.10 12.69
CA SER A 192 -20.52 11.93 11.40
C SER A 192 -22.00 11.54 11.61
N ASP A 193 -22.27 10.60 12.51
CA ASP A 193 -23.62 10.14 12.84
C ASP A 193 -24.44 11.24 13.52
N GLN A 194 -23.83 12.04 14.40
CA GLN A 194 -24.48 13.20 15.01
C GLN A 194 -24.77 14.30 13.98
N LEU A 195 -23.85 14.56 13.05
CA LEU A 195 -24.09 15.50 11.95
C LEU A 195 -25.23 15.03 11.04
N LYS A 196 -25.33 13.72 10.78
CA LYS A 196 -26.45 13.13 10.03
C LYS A 196 -27.77 13.30 10.79
N ALA A 197 -27.78 13.02 12.09
CA ALA A 197 -28.96 13.21 12.93
C ALA A 197 -29.41 14.68 13.00
N ASP A 198 -28.47 15.62 13.12
CA ASP A 198 -28.76 17.05 13.11
C ASP A 198 -29.30 17.51 11.74
N VAL A 199 -28.75 16.97 10.64
CA VAL A 199 -29.24 17.22 9.27
C VAL A 199 -30.63 16.63 9.06
N GLU A 200 -30.92 15.43 9.57
CA GLU A 200 -32.23 14.80 9.52
C GLU A 200 -33.26 15.54 10.38
N ALA A 201 -32.89 15.97 11.59
CA ALA A 201 -33.72 16.80 12.45
C ALA A 201 -34.02 18.16 11.79
N SER A 202 -33.03 18.75 11.11
CA SER A 202 -33.19 19.98 10.32
C SER A 202 -34.15 19.79 9.14
N LYS A 203 -34.06 18.63 8.45
CA LYS A 203 -34.98 18.24 7.36
C LYS A 203 -36.41 17.98 7.86
N THR A 204 -36.56 17.47 9.08
CA THR A 204 -37.88 17.20 9.69
C THR A 204 -38.57 18.50 10.15
N ALA A 205 -37.79 19.53 10.50
CA ALA A 205 -38.30 20.86 10.85
C ALA A 205 -38.69 21.71 9.63
N SER A 206 -38.05 21.50 8.47
CA SER A 206 -38.46 22.11 7.19
C SER A 206 -39.35 21.12 6.42
N GLY A 207 -40.63 21.04 6.79
CA GLY A 207 -41.56 20.10 6.20
C GLY A 207 -41.60 20.17 4.67
N HIS A 208 -41.01 19.16 4.01
CA HIS A 208 -41.31 18.70 2.66
C HIS A 208 -41.17 17.18 2.68
N THR A 209 -42.31 16.51 2.60
CA THR A 209 -42.39 15.05 2.49
C THR A 209 -42.09 14.69 1.04
N GLU A 210 -40.86 14.25 0.75
CA GLU A 210 -40.54 13.55 -0.49
C GLU A 210 -40.20 12.09 -0.18
N THR A 211 -40.92 11.19 -0.84
CA THR A 211 -40.64 9.76 -0.93
C THR A 211 -39.19 9.50 -1.37
N PRO A 212 -38.51 8.44 -0.88
CA PRO A 212 -37.11 8.20 -1.22
C PRO A 212 -36.96 7.95 -2.72
N GLU A 213 -36.22 8.81 -3.43
CA GLU A 213 -35.81 8.53 -4.81
C GLU A 213 -35.03 7.22 -4.83
N ALA A 214 -35.55 6.23 -5.56
CA ALA A 214 -34.85 4.98 -5.79
C ALA A 214 -33.54 5.27 -6.51
N GLN A 215 -32.42 4.98 -5.83
CA GLN A 215 -31.07 5.14 -6.34
C GLN A 215 -30.88 4.51 -7.73
N VAL A 216 -30.13 5.18 -8.62
CA VAL A 216 -29.83 4.66 -9.95
C VAL A 216 -29.05 3.34 -9.85
N PRO A 217 -29.51 2.24 -10.47
CA PRO A 217 -28.80 0.95 -10.45
C PRO A 217 -27.42 1.03 -11.13
N MET A 218 -26.42 0.30 -10.63
CA MET A 218 -25.06 0.30 -11.17
C MET A 218 -24.99 -0.18 -12.63
N GLU A 219 -25.89 -1.07 -13.02
CA GLU A 219 -25.99 -1.60 -14.38
C GLU A 219 -26.31 -0.49 -15.39
N ILE A 220 -27.18 0.45 -15.00
CA ILE A 220 -27.53 1.63 -15.82
C ILE A 220 -26.33 2.56 -15.98
N ILE A 221 -25.55 2.74 -14.91
CA ILE A 221 -24.34 3.57 -14.93
C ILE A 221 -23.29 2.94 -15.86
N ARG A 222 -23.09 1.62 -15.77
CA ARG A 222 -22.20 0.88 -16.68
C ARG A 222 -22.65 0.98 -18.14
N GLU A 223 -23.95 0.87 -18.40
CA GLU A 223 -24.52 1.06 -19.74
C GLU A 223 -24.24 2.49 -20.26
N ALA A 224 -24.42 3.50 -19.40
CA ALA A 224 -24.16 4.90 -19.76
C ALA A 224 -22.68 5.11 -20.14
N ILE A 225 -21.75 4.55 -19.35
CA ILE A 225 -20.31 4.59 -19.66
C ILE A 225 -20.03 3.95 -21.01
N GLU A 226 -20.53 2.75 -21.26
CA GLU A 226 -20.26 2.04 -22.52
C GLU A 226 -20.71 2.83 -23.76
N ARG A 227 -21.81 3.56 -23.65
CA ARG A 227 -22.42 4.29 -24.78
C ARG A 227 -21.93 5.72 -24.95
N LYS A 228 -21.57 6.38 -23.85
CA LYS A 228 -21.32 7.83 -23.83
C LYS A 228 -19.87 8.20 -23.54
N PHE A 229 -19.00 7.24 -23.20
CA PHE A 229 -17.61 7.51 -22.87
C PHE A 229 -16.88 8.37 -23.93
N SER A 230 -17.00 8.05 -25.23
CA SER A 230 -16.33 8.81 -26.28
C SER A 230 -16.82 10.26 -26.36
N GLU A 231 -18.11 10.51 -26.15
CA GLU A 231 -18.68 11.86 -26.08
C GLU A 231 -18.16 12.60 -24.86
N TRP A 232 -18.21 11.97 -23.69
CA TRP A 232 -17.76 12.55 -22.43
C TRP A 232 -16.26 12.83 -22.39
N LYS A 233 -15.45 11.99 -23.03
CA LYS A 233 -14.02 12.22 -23.19
C LYS A 233 -13.75 13.54 -23.93
N GLU A 234 -14.41 13.74 -25.08
CA GLU A 234 -14.18 14.95 -25.88
C GLU A 234 -14.74 16.20 -25.18
N VAL A 235 -15.89 16.08 -24.51
CA VAL A 235 -16.56 17.22 -23.84
C VAL A 235 -15.89 17.58 -22.51
N PHE A 236 -15.56 16.58 -21.67
CA PHE A 236 -15.05 16.78 -20.31
C PHE A 236 -13.54 16.54 -20.17
N HIS A 237 -12.84 16.19 -21.25
CA HIS A 237 -11.39 15.98 -21.28
C HIS A 237 -10.88 14.99 -20.22
N VAL A 238 -11.60 13.87 -20.08
CA VAL A 238 -11.30 12.80 -19.11
C VAL A 238 -10.53 11.64 -19.72
N VAL A 239 -9.73 10.93 -18.92
CA VAL A 239 -8.97 9.74 -19.36
C VAL A 239 -9.60 8.42 -18.91
N ALA A 240 -10.45 8.46 -17.90
CA ALA A 240 -11.25 7.32 -17.47
C ALA A 240 -12.62 7.77 -16.93
N VAL A 241 -13.60 6.86 -17.03
CA VAL A 241 -14.89 6.97 -16.36
C VAL A 241 -15.25 5.61 -15.78
N ALA A 242 -15.74 5.60 -14.55
CA ALA A 242 -16.11 4.38 -13.85
C ALA A 242 -17.48 4.49 -13.17
N ALA A 243 -18.11 3.34 -12.96
CA ALA A 243 -19.29 3.24 -12.11
C ALA A 243 -18.80 3.10 -10.66
N GLY A 244 -19.22 4.00 -9.78
CA GLY A 244 -18.74 4.05 -8.41
C GLY A 244 -19.76 4.65 -7.45
N LYS A 245 -19.37 4.77 -6.18
CA LYS A 245 -20.13 5.52 -5.18
C LYS A 245 -19.63 6.95 -5.07
N LYS A 246 -20.54 7.89 -4.82
CA LYS A 246 -20.22 9.32 -4.70
C LYS A 246 -19.42 9.56 -3.43
N MET A 247 -18.34 10.31 -3.53
CA MET A 247 -17.57 10.77 -2.37
C MET A 247 -18.05 12.16 -1.95
N THR A 248 -18.18 12.42 -0.65
CA THR A 248 -18.51 13.75 -0.12
C THR A 248 -17.66 14.01 1.12
N LYS A 249 -16.92 15.13 1.13
CA LYS A 249 -15.97 15.48 2.20
C LYS A 249 -14.95 14.38 2.53
N GLY A 250 -14.55 13.59 1.54
CA GLY A 250 -13.58 12.48 1.69
C GLY A 250 -14.17 11.15 2.14
N GLU A 251 -15.49 11.08 2.43
CA GLU A 251 -16.18 9.84 2.78
C GLU A 251 -16.99 9.30 1.59
N MET A 252 -16.96 7.98 1.38
CA MET A 252 -17.80 7.29 0.40
C MET A 252 -19.25 7.27 0.91
N THR A 253 -20.18 7.73 0.09
CA THR A 253 -21.62 7.69 0.37
C THR A 253 -22.25 6.44 -0.23
N ASP A 254 -23.50 6.14 0.14
CA ASP A 254 -24.21 5.04 -0.50
C ASP A 254 -24.71 5.37 -1.91
N ILE A 255 -24.58 6.60 -2.41
CA ILE A 255 -25.15 7.06 -3.69
C ILE A 255 -24.33 6.54 -4.88
N ASN A 256 -24.97 5.89 -5.85
CA ASN A 256 -24.32 5.41 -7.08
C ASN A 256 -24.13 6.59 -8.03
N CYS A 257 -22.97 6.69 -8.66
CA CYS A 257 -22.61 7.82 -9.52
C CYS A 257 -21.65 7.43 -10.65
N LEU A 258 -21.55 8.31 -11.65
CA LEU A 258 -20.47 8.34 -12.62
C LEU A 258 -19.25 9.01 -12.00
N VAL A 259 -18.15 8.28 -11.89
CA VAL A 259 -16.88 8.82 -11.42
C VAL A 259 -16.03 9.19 -12.63
N PHE A 260 -15.83 10.48 -12.84
CA PHE A 260 -15.00 11.02 -13.91
C PHE A 260 -13.56 11.23 -13.44
N SER A 261 -12.60 10.79 -14.26
CA SER A 261 -11.17 10.94 -13.98
C SER A 261 -10.48 11.84 -15.00
N PRO A 262 -10.41 13.16 -14.75
CA PRO A 262 -9.58 14.07 -15.54
C PRO A 262 -8.11 13.90 -15.20
N VAL A 263 -7.23 14.26 -16.15
CA VAL A 263 -5.77 14.26 -15.94
C VAL A 263 -5.39 15.24 -14.82
N GLU A 264 -5.93 16.46 -14.89
CA GLU A 264 -5.72 17.51 -13.89
C GLU A 264 -7.04 18.23 -13.61
N LYS A 265 -7.22 18.72 -12.38
CA LYS A 265 -8.35 19.59 -12.02
C LYS A 265 -8.07 21.03 -12.48
N VAL A 266 -8.83 21.47 -13.47
CA VAL A 266 -8.77 22.84 -14.02
C VAL A 266 -9.72 23.76 -13.25
N LYS A 267 -9.35 25.03 -13.02
CA LYS A 267 -10.17 26.00 -12.27
C LYS A 267 -11.14 26.74 -13.19
N GLU A 268 -12.25 27.20 -12.62
CA GLU A 268 -13.21 28.05 -13.31
C GLU A 268 -12.52 29.34 -13.79
N GLY A 269 -12.54 29.58 -15.11
CA GLY A 269 -11.88 30.72 -15.77
C GLY A 269 -10.71 30.34 -16.70
N ASP A 270 -10.23 29.11 -16.67
CA ASP A 270 -9.23 28.62 -17.63
C ASP A 270 -9.86 28.32 -19.01
N GLN A 271 -9.08 28.50 -20.09
CA GLN A 271 -9.54 28.34 -21.48
C GLN A 271 -10.09 26.93 -21.80
N TYR A 272 -9.69 25.92 -21.03
CA TYR A 272 -10.08 24.51 -21.20
C TYR A 272 -11.04 24.02 -20.11
N TYR A 273 -11.62 24.92 -19.31
CA TYR A 273 -12.55 24.57 -18.25
C TYR A 273 -13.94 24.22 -18.81
N THR A 274 -14.26 22.92 -18.83
CA THR A 274 -15.64 22.43 -19.02
C THR A 274 -16.14 21.81 -17.72
N PRO A 275 -17.14 22.40 -17.04
CA PRO A 275 -17.65 21.85 -15.79
C PRO A 275 -18.38 20.53 -16.03
N ILE A 276 -18.02 19.49 -15.28
CA ILE A 276 -18.77 18.23 -15.23
C ILE A 276 -20.06 18.52 -14.43
N PRO A 277 -21.26 18.35 -15.00
CA PRO A 277 -22.50 18.66 -14.32
C PRO A 277 -22.70 17.71 -13.13
N PRO A 278 -23.36 18.15 -12.04
CA PRO A 278 -23.56 17.32 -10.84
C PRO A 278 -24.41 16.07 -11.11
N ASP A 279 -25.23 16.09 -12.17
CA ASP A 279 -26.02 14.97 -12.65
C ASP A 279 -26.06 14.94 -14.19
N ILE A 280 -26.03 13.74 -14.78
CA ILE A 280 -26.15 13.52 -16.23
C ILE A 280 -27.45 12.77 -16.52
N ARG A 281 -28.27 13.31 -17.44
CA ARG A 281 -29.47 12.62 -17.94
C ARG A 281 -29.08 11.55 -18.95
N PHE A 282 -29.46 10.30 -18.69
CA PHE A 282 -29.20 9.16 -19.57
C PHE A 282 -30.46 8.33 -19.81
N THR A 283 -30.83 8.13 -21.07
CA THR A 283 -31.92 7.23 -21.47
C THR A 283 -31.35 5.84 -21.75
N SER A 284 -31.67 4.88 -20.88
CA SER A 284 -31.24 3.48 -21.01
C SER A 284 -32.04 2.75 -22.09
N VAL A 285 -31.54 1.61 -22.55
CA VAL A 285 -32.26 0.66 -23.43
C VAL A 285 -33.66 0.30 -22.96
N ASN A 286 -33.92 0.36 -21.65
CA ASN A 286 -35.25 0.10 -21.10
C ASN A 286 -36.26 1.23 -21.36
N GLY A 287 -35.86 2.29 -22.07
CA GLY A 287 -36.70 3.43 -22.42
C GLY A 287 -36.93 4.44 -21.29
N ARG A 288 -36.33 4.21 -20.11
CA ARG A 288 -36.38 5.15 -18.98
C ARG A 288 -35.18 6.09 -18.99
N THR A 289 -35.43 7.35 -18.65
CA THR A 289 -34.40 8.36 -18.45
C THR A 289 -34.06 8.48 -16.97
N TYR A 290 -32.78 8.30 -16.65
CA TYR A 290 -32.22 8.42 -15.31
C TYR A 290 -31.45 9.73 -15.18
N SER A 291 -31.54 10.37 -14.01
CA SER A 291 -30.62 11.44 -13.62
C SER A 291 -29.49 10.79 -12.82
N ILE A 292 -28.32 10.63 -13.41
CA ILE A 292 -27.20 9.91 -12.81
C ILE A 292 -26.26 10.91 -12.13
N PRO A 293 -26.10 10.86 -10.79
CA PRO A 293 -25.15 11.73 -10.10
C PRO A 293 -23.73 11.55 -10.62
N THR A 294 -22.91 12.59 -10.54
CA THR A 294 -21.50 12.56 -10.91
C THR A 294 -20.58 12.82 -9.72
N ASP A 295 -19.35 12.34 -9.84
CA ASP A 295 -18.23 12.60 -8.94
C ASP A 295 -16.95 12.78 -9.78
N VAL A 296 -15.93 13.47 -9.24
CA VAL A 296 -14.69 13.79 -9.95
C VAL A 296 -13.48 13.41 -9.12
N ARG A 297 -12.70 12.43 -9.60
CA ARG A 297 -11.48 11.93 -8.97
C ARG A 297 -10.30 12.14 -9.89
N GLU A 298 -9.38 13.01 -9.50
CA GLU A 298 -8.23 13.36 -10.33
C GLU A 298 -7.31 12.15 -10.56
N GLU A 299 -6.93 11.91 -11.81
CA GLU A 299 -6.04 10.82 -12.19
C GLU A 299 -4.56 11.22 -11.97
N GLY A 300 -4.25 12.51 -12.11
CA GLY A 300 -2.93 13.11 -11.86
C GLY A 300 -1.93 12.91 -13.01
N SER A 301 -2.20 11.99 -13.94
CA SER A 301 -1.42 11.82 -15.17
C SER A 301 -2.23 11.09 -16.25
N ARG A 302 -1.69 11.01 -17.47
CA ARG A 302 -2.17 10.00 -18.44
C ARG A 302 -1.88 8.59 -17.91
N ILE A 303 -2.63 7.61 -18.42
CA ILE A 303 -2.47 6.20 -18.09
C ILE A 303 -1.49 5.57 -19.09
N TYR A 304 -0.44 4.94 -18.57
CA TYR A 304 0.68 4.41 -19.35
C TYR A 304 0.91 2.93 -19.07
N ALA A 305 1.51 2.26 -20.06
CA ALA A 305 2.10 0.93 -19.94
C ALA A 305 3.66 0.99 -19.95
N SER A 306 4.25 2.12 -19.51
CA SER A 306 5.71 2.39 -19.63
C SER A 306 6.55 1.58 -18.62
N SER A 307 7.89 1.70 -18.63
CA SER A 307 8.85 1.02 -17.74
C SER A 307 9.81 1.98 -17.01
N ARG A 308 10.13 1.70 -15.73
CA ARG A 308 11.28 2.26 -15.00
C ARG A 308 11.90 1.16 -14.12
N PRO A 309 13.23 1.02 -13.99
CA PRO A 309 13.80 -0.15 -13.32
C PRO A 309 13.99 0.03 -11.81
N LYS A 310 13.48 -0.94 -11.04
CA LYS A 310 14.03 -1.46 -9.78
C LYS A 310 13.82 -2.97 -9.80
N LEU A 311 14.86 -3.79 -9.69
CA LEU A 311 14.75 -5.21 -10.05
C LEU A 311 14.34 -6.12 -8.88
N LEU A 312 13.13 -6.69 -8.96
CA LEU A 312 12.78 -7.96 -8.31
C LEU A 312 13.09 -9.12 -9.27
N CYS A 313 14.38 -9.40 -9.44
CA CYS A 313 14.83 -10.58 -10.16
C CYS A 313 15.31 -11.65 -9.16
N ASP A 314 14.63 -12.80 -9.14
CA ASP A 314 15.09 -13.97 -8.40
C ASP A 314 16.05 -14.77 -9.31
N SER A 315 17.31 -14.92 -8.89
CA SER A 315 18.28 -15.78 -9.59
C SER A 315 18.00 -17.27 -9.36
N THR A 316 17.03 -17.62 -8.51
CA THR A 316 16.68 -19.01 -8.23
C THR A 316 15.77 -19.61 -9.31
N VAL A 317 15.90 -20.93 -9.45
CA VAL A 317 15.00 -21.79 -10.22
C VAL A 317 14.26 -22.67 -9.21
N PRO A 318 12.95 -22.89 -9.32
CA PRO A 318 12.04 -22.38 -10.36
C PRO A 318 11.81 -20.86 -10.27
N LYS A 319 11.66 -20.22 -11.43
CA LYS A 319 11.20 -18.83 -11.53
C LYS A 319 9.78 -18.69 -10.98
N ARG A 320 9.51 -17.56 -10.34
CA ARG A 320 8.26 -17.31 -9.62
C ARG A 320 7.44 -16.21 -10.32
N PRO A 321 6.09 -16.28 -10.30
CA PRO A 321 5.24 -15.13 -10.55
C PRO A 321 5.72 -13.90 -9.78
N GLY A 322 5.81 -12.75 -10.46
CA GLY A 322 6.42 -11.52 -9.95
C GLY A 322 7.85 -11.27 -10.43
N CYS A 323 8.54 -12.26 -11.00
CA CYS A 323 9.88 -12.08 -11.57
C CYS A 323 9.88 -11.39 -12.95
N SER A 324 11.04 -10.90 -13.36
CA SER A 324 11.28 -10.37 -14.70
C SER A 324 11.02 -11.34 -15.84
N VAL A 325 10.31 -10.88 -16.87
CA VAL A 325 10.18 -11.59 -18.16
C VAL A 325 10.25 -10.65 -19.37
N SER A 326 10.73 -11.15 -20.51
CA SER A 326 10.54 -10.57 -21.85
C SER A 326 10.60 -11.63 -22.93
N ARG A 327 10.18 -11.31 -24.16
CA ARG A 327 10.62 -12.08 -25.33
C ARG A 327 12.12 -11.90 -25.53
N LYS A 328 12.81 -12.98 -25.94
CA LYS A 328 14.26 -13.00 -26.16
C LYS A 328 14.72 -12.00 -27.22
N VAL A 329 13.88 -11.71 -28.19
CA VAL A 329 14.15 -10.75 -29.27
C VAL A 329 13.95 -9.30 -28.86
N ASP A 330 13.31 -9.05 -27.72
CA ASP A 330 13.02 -7.70 -27.25
C ASP A 330 14.03 -7.27 -26.17
N ILE A 331 14.86 -6.29 -26.55
CA ILE A 331 15.93 -5.73 -25.71
C ILE A 331 15.45 -4.54 -24.85
N SER A 332 14.25 -4.04 -25.10
CA SER A 332 13.69 -2.82 -24.49
C SER A 332 12.34 -3.00 -23.81
N GLY A 333 11.61 -4.07 -24.16
CA GLY A 333 10.35 -4.44 -23.55
C GLY A 333 10.57 -5.41 -22.40
N SER A 334 10.18 -4.99 -21.22
CA SER A 334 10.26 -5.77 -20.01
C SER A 334 8.95 -5.70 -19.24
N GLY A 335 8.58 -6.82 -18.63
CA GLY A 335 7.45 -6.88 -17.72
C GLY A 335 7.63 -7.95 -16.66
N THR A 336 6.51 -8.31 -16.06
CA THR A 336 6.42 -9.26 -14.97
C THR A 336 5.86 -10.59 -15.44
N LEU A 337 6.50 -11.68 -15.02
CA LEU A 337 5.99 -13.03 -15.13
C LEU A 337 4.73 -13.12 -14.26
N GLY A 338 3.57 -13.29 -14.90
CA GLY A 338 2.28 -13.40 -14.24
C GLY A 338 2.07 -14.78 -13.61
N LEU A 339 0.86 -15.33 -13.72
CA LEU A 339 0.55 -16.61 -13.07
C LEU A 339 0.91 -17.81 -13.95
N LYS A 340 1.30 -18.92 -13.32
CA LYS A 340 1.29 -20.24 -13.93
C LYS A 340 -0.16 -20.72 -14.10
N VAL A 341 -0.50 -21.23 -15.28
CA VAL A 341 -1.85 -21.69 -15.64
C VAL A 341 -1.79 -23.01 -16.42
N TRP A 342 -2.93 -23.70 -16.52
CA TRP A 342 -3.04 -25.02 -17.15
C TRP A 342 -4.03 -25.01 -18.31
N LYS A 343 -3.65 -25.67 -19.41
CA LYS A 343 -4.46 -25.87 -20.62
C LYS A 343 -4.11 -27.21 -21.24
N ASP A 344 -5.12 -28.05 -21.50
CA ASP A 344 -4.97 -29.34 -22.21
C ASP A 344 -3.82 -30.22 -21.67
N GLY A 345 -3.69 -30.33 -20.34
CA GLY A 345 -2.66 -31.12 -19.67
C GLY A 345 -1.24 -30.53 -19.72
N LYS A 346 -1.08 -29.32 -20.28
CA LYS A 346 0.19 -28.58 -20.35
C LYS A 346 0.15 -27.35 -19.45
N THR A 347 1.33 -26.90 -19.05
CA THR A 347 1.51 -25.71 -18.23
C THR A 347 1.95 -24.52 -19.07
N TYR A 348 1.37 -23.36 -18.77
CA TYR A 348 1.65 -22.07 -19.39
C TYR A 348 1.92 -21.04 -18.29
N PHE A 349 2.41 -19.87 -18.66
CA PHE A 349 2.33 -18.68 -17.81
C PHE A 349 1.71 -17.50 -18.55
N LEU A 350 1.11 -16.59 -17.79
CA LEU A 350 0.50 -15.36 -18.27
C LEU A 350 1.49 -14.19 -18.18
N SER A 351 1.33 -13.20 -19.04
CA SER A 351 1.80 -11.81 -18.83
C SER A 351 1.01 -10.89 -19.77
N CYS A 352 1.29 -9.59 -19.79
CA CYS A 352 0.61 -8.67 -20.72
C CYS A 352 0.95 -8.98 -22.18
N TYR A 353 0.01 -8.69 -23.08
CA TYR A 353 0.26 -8.74 -24.52
C TYR A 353 1.34 -7.74 -24.90
N HIS A 354 1.29 -6.51 -24.37
CA HIS A 354 2.31 -5.50 -24.66
C HIS A 354 3.71 -5.86 -24.11
N VAL A 355 3.83 -6.91 -23.29
CA VAL A 355 5.12 -7.43 -22.79
C VAL A 355 5.60 -8.60 -23.66
N LEU A 356 4.75 -9.62 -23.86
CA LEU A 356 5.14 -10.83 -24.59
C LEU A 356 4.95 -10.73 -26.11
N CYS A 357 4.23 -9.74 -26.60
CA CYS A 357 3.97 -9.54 -28.02
C CYS A 357 4.34 -8.11 -28.45
N ALA A 358 5.32 -7.49 -27.79
CA ALA A 358 5.79 -6.15 -28.11
C ALA A 358 6.22 -5.97 -29.57
N PRO A 359 6.88 -6.93 -30.25
CA PRO A 359 7.15 -6.83 -31.68
C PRO A 359 5.88 -6.73 -32.53
N GLU A 360 4.88 -7.57 -32.24
CA GLU A 360 3.59 -7.59 -32.95
C GLU A 360 2.79 -6.31 -32.66
N LEU A 361 2.75 -5.88 -31.40
CA LEU A 361 2.13 -4.62 -31.00
C LEU A 361 2.75 -3.43 -31.76
N ASN A 362 4.08 -3.40 -31.88
CA ASN A 362 4.80 -2.40 -32.65
C ASN A 362 4.50 -2.46 -34.15
N ASP A 363 4.04 -3.59 -34.68
CA ASP A 363 3.60 -3.69 -36.07
C ASP A 363 2.09 -3.40 -36.25
N GLU A 364 1.39 -3.05 -35.17
CA GLU A 364 -0.07 -2.87 -35.12
C GLU A 364 -0.85 -4.18 -35.30
N GLN A 365 -0.24 -5.29 -34.89
CA GLN A 365 -0.92 -6.56 -34.70
C GLN A 365 -1.39 -6.62 -33.24
N PHE A 366 -2.66 -6.96 -33.05
CA PHE A 366 -3.34 -6.95 -31.75
C PHE A 366 -3.80 -8.33 -31.30
N ASP A 367 -3.61 -9.34 -32.15
CA ASP A 367 -3.80 -10.75 -31.84
C ASP A 367 -2.51 -11.48 -32.20
N PHE A 368 -2.11 -12.44 -31.37
CA PHE A 368 -0.91 -13.23 -31.56
C PHE A 368 -1.25 -14.71 -31.67
N SER A 369 -0.64 -15.34 -32.65
CA SER A 369 -0.47 -16.77 -32.83
C SER A 369 0.94 -17.04 -33.40
N PRO A 370 1.45 -18.28 -33.36
CA PRO A 370 2.76 -18.59 -33.94
C PRO A 370 2.79 -18.38 -35.46
N LEU A 371 1.64 -18.31 -36.13
CA LEU A 371 1.54 -18.11 -37.58
C LEU A 371 1.81 -16.67 -38.01
N ASN A 372 1.62 -15.69 -37.11
CA ASN A 372 1.83 -14.27 -37.38
C ASN A 372 2.94 -13.67 -36.52
N SER A 373 3.80 -14.49 -35.92
CA SER A 373 4.89 -14.03 -35.06
C SER A 373 5.95 -13.24 -35.84
N LEU A 374 6.36 -12.10 -35.29
CA LEU A 374 7.51 -11.33 -35.75
C LEU A 374 8.73 -11.71 -34.90
N GLY A 375 9.58 -12.59 -35.44
CA GLY A 375 10.78 -13.10 -34.75
C GLY A 375 10.50 -14.29 -33.83
N ASP A 376 11.49 -14.67 -33.02
CA ASP A 376 11.40 -15.84 -32.15
C ASP A 376 10.46 -15.62 -30.95
N THR A 377 9.62 -16.61 -30.67
CA THR A 377 8.60 -16.59 -29.62
C THR A 377 9.14 -16.99 -28.24
N ILE A 378 10.45 -17.30 -28.13
CA ILE A 378 11.11 -17.63 -26.86
C ILE A 378 10.95 -16.48 -25.86
N VAL A 379 10.59 -16.86 -24.65
CA VAL A 379 10.44 -15.99 -23.48
C VAL A 379 11.52 -16.34 -22.45
N VAL A 380 12.19 -15.33 -21.93
CA VAL A 380 13.32 -15.48 -21.00
C VAL A 380 13.09 -14.79 -19.66
N SER A 381 13.71 -15.33 -18.61
CA SER A 381 13.76 -14.71 -17.28
C SER A 381 15.17 -14.83 -16.65
N PRO A 382 15.79 -13.73 -16.18
CA PRO A 382 15.32 -12.34 -16.31
C PRO A 382 15.07 -11.92 -17.77
N SER A 383 14.37 -10.81 -17.99
CA SER A 383 14.34 -10.25 -19.35
C SER A 383 15.74 -9.93 -19.84
N VAL A 384 15.89 -9.74 -21.14
CA VAL A 384 17.16 -9.37 -21.75
C VAL A 384 17.75 -8.10 -21.13
N GLU A 385 16.92 -7.08 -20.93
CA GLU A 385 17.30 -5.83 -20.24
C GLU A 385 17.88 -6.07 -18.83
N ASP A 386 17.23 -6.92 -18.03
CA ASP A 386 17.60 -7.16 -16.63
C ASP A 386 18.76 -8.15 -16.49
N GLY A 387 18.87 -9.13 -17.39
CA GLY A 387 20.00 -10.04 -17.45
C GLY A 387 21.30 -9.28 -17.70
N GLY A 388 21.27 -8.32 -18.63
CA GLY A 388 22.39 -7.41 -18.88
C GLY A 388 22.75 -6.56 -17.66
N ALA A 389 21.76 -6.07 -16.91
CA ALA A 389 21.99 -5.25 -15.71
C ALA A 389 22.52 -6.05 -14.50
N THR A 390 22.14 -7.32 -14.37
CA THR A 390 22.48 -8.16 -13.20
C THR A 390 23.64 -9.12 -13.42
N GLY A 391 24.09 -9.30 -14.67
CA GLY A 391 25.10 -10.29 -15.04
C GLY A 391 24.59 -11.74 -15.01
N ASN A 392 23.28 -11.94 -14.84
CA ASN A 392 22.67 -13.27 -14.88
C ASN A 392 22.34 -13.66 -16.32
N GLU A 393 22.74 -14.86 -16.74
CA GLU A 393 22.30 -15.39 -18.03
C GLU A 393 20.77 -15.64 -18.01
N PRO A 394 20.01 -15.11 -18.99
CA PRO A 394 18.58 -15.35 -19.08
C PRO A 394 18.25 -16.84 -19.28
N LEU A 395 17.39 -17.39 -18.44
CA LEU A 395 16.85 -18.74 -18.61
C LEU A 395 15.68 -18.71 -19.60
N GLU A 396 15.71 -19.56 -20.61
CA GLU A 396 14.57 -19.80 -21.50
C GLU A 396 13.47 -20.55 -20.73
N LEU A 397 12.29 -19.92 -20.61
CA LEU A 397 11.17 -20.49 -19.87
C LEU A 397 10.18 -21.23 -20.76
N GLY A 398 9.98 -20.71 -21.98
CA GLY A 398 8.89 -21.14 -22.82
C GLY A 398 8.73 -20.30 -24.08
N ARG A 399 7.61 -20.51 -24.79
CA ARG A 399 7.30 -19.84 -26.05
C ARG A 399 5.89 -19.27 -26.04
N VAL A 400 5.73 -18.02 -26.49
CA VAL A 400 4.40 -17.41 -26.64
C VAL A 400 3.57 -18.22 -27.63
N THR A 401 2.33 -18.56 -27.26
CA THR A 401 1.42 -19.34 -28.11
C THR A 401 0.18 -18.56 -28.52
N GLU A 402 -0.36 -17.72 -27.63
CA GLU A 402 -1.57 -16.95 -27.88
C GLU A 402 -1.46 -15.60 -27.18
N GLY A 403 -2.04 -14.56 -27.77
CA GLY A 403 -2.10 -13.24 -27.14
C GLY A 403 -3.16 -12.36 -27.78
N CYS A 404 -3.68 -11.40 -27.02
CA CYS A 404 -4.69 -10.46 -27.48
C CYS A 404 -4.61 -9.14 -26.72
N LEU A 405 -4.65 -8.02 -27.46
CA LEU A 405 -4.88 -6.67 -26.98
C LEU A 405 -6.14 -6.11 -27.67
N ASN A 406 -7.23 -5.94 -26.92
CA ASN A 406 -8.48 -5.41 -27.46
C ASN A 406 -9.23 -4.58 -26.40
N GLY A 407 -10.48 -4.21 -26.69
CA GLY A 407 -11.30 -3.39 -25.79
C GLY A 407 -11.67 -4.02 -24.44
N GLN A 408 -11.21 -5.23 -24.13
CA GLN A 408 -11.51 -5.95 -22.88
C GLN A 408 -10.30 -6.61 -22.23
N LEU A 409 -9.19 -6.77 -22.95
CA LEU A 409 -8.09 -7.64 -22.57
C LEU A 409 -6.75 -7.09 -23.08
N ASP A 410 -5.71 -7.25 -22.26
CA ASP A 410 -4.31 -7.10 -22.60
C ASP A 410 -3.55 -8.25 -21.92
N CYS A 411 -3.39 -9.37 -22.63
CA CYS A 411 -2.77 -10.56 -22.07
C CYS A 411 -2.24 -11.47 -23.17
N ALA A 412 -1.17 -12.19 -22.86
CA ALA A 412 -0.64 -13.27 -23.66
C ALA A 412 -0.24 -14.45 -22.75
N ILE A 413 -0.18 -15.64 -23.34
CA ILE A 413 0.23 -16.86 -22.66
C ILE A 413 1.41 -17.50 -23.40
N ALA A 414 2.32 -18.09 -22.63
CA ALA A 414 3.45 -18.82 -23.15
C ALA A 414 3.49 -20.25 -22.60
N LEU A 415 3.69 -21.22 -23.50
CA LEU A 415 3.88 -22.62 -23.15
C LEU A 415 5.19 -22.78 -22.39
N ILE A 416 5.14 -23.35 -21.19
CA ILE A 416 6.32 -23.69 -20.40
C ILE A 416 6.93 -24.97 -20.98
N GLU A 417 8.16 -24.88 -21.49
CA GLU A 417 8.85 -26.05 -22.09
C GLU A 417 9.32 -27.05 -21.03
N ASN A 418 9.84 -26.55 -19.89
CA ASN A 418 10.19 -27.35 -18.73
C ASN A 418 9.30 -26.95 -17.55
N SER A 419 8.33 -27.78 -17.17
CA SER A 419 7.35 -27.44 -16.12
C SER A 419 7.97 -27.13 -14.75
N ALA A 420 9.22 -27.56 -14.51
CA ALA A 420 10.00 -27.26 -13.31
C ALA A 420 10.78 -25.93 -13.37
N SER A 421 10.79 -25.23 -14.51
CA SER A 421 11.43 -23.91 -14.64
C SER A 421 10.59 -22.77 -14.04
N VAL A 422 9.28 -22.99 -13.88
CA VAL A 422 8.33 -22.01 -13.33
C VAL A 422 7.46 -22.67 -12.26
N THR A 423 7.41 -22.08 -11.07
CA THR A 423 6.51 -22.49 -9.97
C THR A 423 5.20 -21.72 -10.02
N ASP A 424 4.18 -22.22 -9.34
CA ASP A 424 2.92 -21.54 -9.07
C ASP A 424 2.99 -20.61 -7.84
N ARG A 425 4.05 -20.69 -7.03
CA ARG A 425 4.23 -19.86 -5.83
C ARG A 425 4.67 -18.44 -6.18
N ILE A 426 3.84 -17.46 -5.85
CA ILE A 426 4.12 -16.05 -6.13
C ILE A 426 5.31 -15.54 -5.30
N CYS A 427 6.21 -14.78 -5.91
CA CYS A 427 7.40 -14.23 -5.26
C CYS A 427 7.01 -13.42 -4.02
N LYS A 428 7.80 -13.52 -2.94
CA LYS A 428 7.60 -12.89 -1.62
C LYS A 428 6.29 -13.22 -0.86
N ILE A 429 5.24 -13.70 -1.53
CA ILE A 429 4.03 -14.26 -0.91
C ILE A 429 4.26 -15.74 -0.56
N ASP A 430 5.02 -16.44 -1.39
CA ASP A 430 5.38 -17.85 -1.29
C ASP A 430 4.17 -18.76 -1.09
N LYS A 431 3.09 -18.51 -1.82
CA LYS A 431 1.89 -19.36 -1.85
C LYS A 431 1.34 -19.40 -3.28
N PRO A 432 0.73 -20.52 -3.71
CA PRO A 432 0.04 -20.58 -4.99
C PRO A 432 -1.24 -19.73 -4.98
N PRO A 433 -1.75 -19.34 -6.16
CA PRO A 433 -3.09 -18.76 -6.28
C PRO A 433 -4.15 -19.72 -5.73
N LEU A 434 -5.13 -19.19 -4.98
CA LEU A 434 -6.19 -20.00 -4.37
C LEU A 434 -7.36 -20.20 -5.34
N LEU A 435 -8.17 -19.16 -5.53
CA LEU A 435 -9.35 -19.15 -6.40
C LEU A 435 -9.44 -17.83 -7.17
N PRO A 436 -10.12 -17.79 -8.33
CA PRO A 436 -10.40 -16.52 -9.00
C PRO A 436 -11.41 -15.70 -8.18
N LEU A 437 -11.06 -14.47 -7.82
CA LEU A 437 -11.92 -13.51 -7.12
C LEU A 437 -12.54 -12.54 -8.11
N THR A 438 -13.88 -12.46 -8.13
CA THR A 438 -14.60 -11.45 -8.90
C THR A 438 -14.79 -10.21 -8.05
N ILE A 439 -14.12 -9.13 -8.40
CA ILE A 439 -14.31 -7.83 -7.72
C ILE A 439 -15.69 -7.27 -8.08
N THR A 440 -16.39 -6.80 -7.05
CA THR A 440 -17.73 -6.20 -7.14
C THR A 440 -17.71 -4.78 -6.59
N ASP A 441 -18.78 -4.02 -6.83
CA ASP A 441 -18.89 -2.66 -6.30
C ASP A 441 -18.90 -2.63 -4.77
N ASP A 442 -19.31 -3.73 -4.12
CA ASP A 442 -19.23 -3.88 -2.66
C ASP A 442 -17.76 -3.88 -2.18
N HIS A 443 -16.89 -4.63 -2.87
CA HIS A 443 -15.45 -4.62 -2.59
C HIS A 443 -14.86 -3.21 -2.77
N ALA A 444 -15.26 -2.48 -3.82
CA ALA A 444 -14.81 -1.11 -4.04
C ALA A 444 -15.33 -0.14 -2.95
N THR A 445 -16.59 -0.29 -2.54
CA THR A 445 -17.21 0.54 -1.50
C THR A 445 -16.50 0.36 -0.16
N HIS A 446 -16.13 -0.88 0.17
CA HIS A 446 -15.44 -1.23 1.41
C HIS A 446 -13.92 -1.13 1.33
N ARG A 447 -13.36 -0.56 0.25
CA ARG A 447 -11.90 -0.40 0.06
C ARG A 447 -11.17 -1.74 0.25
N TYR A 448 -11.70 -2.80 -0.36
CA TYR A 448 -11.23 -4.17 -0.14
C TYR A 448 -9.73 -4.29 -0.40
N PRO A 449 -8.96 -4.83 0.57
CA PRO A 449 -7.50 -4.85 0.50
C PRO A 449 -7.01 -5.83 -0.56
N VAL A 450 -6.01 -5.41 -1.32
CA VAL A 450 -5.31 -6.23 -2.30
C VAL A 450 -3.81 -5.98 -2.24
N LYS A 451 -3.03 -6.96 -2.70
CA LYS A 451 -1.58 -6.86 -2.86
C LYS A 451 -1.16 -7.39 -4.23
N SER A 452 -0.13 -6.79 -4.79
CA SER A 452 0.48 -7.20 -6.05
C SER A 452 1.94 -7.50 -5.85
N VAL A 453 2.51 -8.31 -6.73
CA VAL A 453 3.96 -8.57 -6.74
C VAL A 453 4.48 -8.36 -8.15
N GLY A 454 5.12 -7.21 -8.36
CA GLY A 454 5.68 -6.84 -9.65
C GLY A 454 7.21 -6.88 -9.67
N ARG A 455 7.77 -6.99 -10.88
CA ARG A 455 9.21 -6.87 -11.10
C ARG A 455 9.73 -5.57 -10.50
N THR A 456 9.07 -4.44 -10.76
CA THR A 456 9.61 -3.10 -10.53
C THR A 456 9.41 -2.67 -9.09
N THR A 457 8.17 -2.74 -8.61
CA THR A 457 7.82 -2.19 -7.29
C THR A 457 7.90 -3.22 -6.17
N GLY A 458 8.07 -4.51 -6.49
CA GLY A 458 8.07 -5.58 -5.49
C GLY A 458 6.66 -5.84 -4.97
N ILE A 459 6.51 -6.09 -3.65
CA ILE A 459 5.19 -6.19 -3.04
C ILE A 459 4.63 -4.78 -2.83
N ILE A 460 3.45 -4.52 -3.38
CA ILE A 460 2.68 -3.31 -3.10
C ILE A 460 1.31 -3.72 -2.58
N SER A 461 0.86 -3.08 -1.50
CA SER A 461 -0.50 -3.23 -0.97
C SER A 461 -1.32 -2.00 -1.31
N GLY A 462 -2.63 -2.19 -1.47
CA GLY A 462 -3.59 -1.13 -1.73
C GLY A 462 -5.01 -1.64 -1.53
N ALA A 463 -5.98 -0.90 -2.05
CA ALA A 463 -7.39 -1.18 -1.93
C ALA A 463 -8.10 -0.92 -3.27
N ILE A 464 -9.12 -1.74 -3.54
CA ILE A 464 -10.00 -1.54 -4.69
C ILE A 464 -10.69 -0.18 -4.59
N GLN A 465 -10.63 0.60 -5.68
CA GLN A 465 -11.35 1.86 -5.84
C GLN A 465 -12.60 1.72 -6.69
N GLU A 466 -12.53 0.91 -7.75
CA GLU A 466 -13.64 0.61 -8.65
C GLU A 466 -13.53 -0.82 -9.18
N ALA A 467 -14.69 -1.48 -9.33
CA ALA A 467 -14.77 -2.84 -9.85
C ALA A 467 -14.78 -2.90 -11.39
N ALA A 468 -15.21 -1.82 -12.06
CA ALA A 468 -15.34 -1.77 -13.50
C ALA A 468 -15.16 -0.34 -14.04
N ALA A 469 -13.94 -0.03 -14.49
CA ALA A 469 -13.57 1.22 -15.13
C ALA A 469 -13.39 1.03 -16.64
N ARG A 470 -13.75 2.07 -17.43
CA ARG A 470 -13.36 2.19 -18.84
C ARG A 470 -12.26 3.23 -18.96
N CYS A 471 -11.15 2.84 -19.57
CA CYS A 471 -9.90 3.60 -19.54
C CYS A 471 -9.30 3.74 -20.93
N GLU A 472 -8.62 4.85 -21.17
CA GLU A 472 -7.77 5.05 -22.33
C GLU A 472 -6.30 4.86 -21.99
N ILE A 473 -5.74 3.74 -22.44
CA ILE A 473 -4.37 3.34 -22.13
C ILE A 473 -3.46 3.69 -23.30
N ASN A 474 -2.34 4.34 -23.02
CA ASN A 474 -1.36 4.73 -24.03
C ASN A 474 -0.25 3.69 -24.16
N TYR A 475 -0.09 3.16 -25.36
CA TYR A 475 0.93 2.21 -25.76
C TYR A 475 1.92 2.87 -26.72
N TRP A 476 3.20 2.49 -26.64
CA TRP A 476 4.21 2.93 -27.59
C TRP A 476 4.19 2.00 -28.81
N ILE A 477 3.76 2.51 -29.98
CA ILE A 477 3.57 1.75 -31.22
C ILE A 477 4.18 2.53 -32.38
N LYS A 478 5.10 1.91 -33.14
CA LYS A 478 5.82 2.53 -34.28
C LYS A 478 6.44 3.90 -33.94
N GLY A 479 7.04 4.01 -32.74
CA GLY A 479 7.69 5.25 -32.29
C GLY A 479 6.72 6.37 -31.91
N LYS A 480 5.42 6.07 -31.73
CA LYS A 480 4.40 7.04 -31.34
C LYS A 480 3.52 6.48 -30.23
N TRP A 481 2.99 7.34 -29.37
CA TRP A 481 1.94 6.96 -28.44
C TRP A 481 0.62 6.76 -29.19
N LYS A 482 0.04 5.57 -29.06
CA LYS A 482 -1.31 5.23 -29.53
C LYS A 482 -2.18 4.81 -28.36
N THR A 483 -3.45 5.23 -28.40
CA THR A 483 -4.39 4.99 -27.31
C THR A 483 -5.31 3.82 -27.66
N VAL A 484 -5.50 2.91 -26.70
CA VAL A 484 -6.48 1.82 -26.78
C VAL A 484 -7.47 1.97 -25.64
N SER A 485 -8.78 1.95 -25.95
CA SER A 485 -9.84 2.01 -24.96
C SER A 485 -10.18 0.61 -24.46
N ILE A 486 -10.02 0.34 -23.16
CA ILE A 486 -10.31 -0.94 -22.53
C ILE A 486 -11.35 -0.76 -21.42
N SER A 487 -12.35 -1.64 -21.39
CA SER A 487 -13.51 -1.54 -20.50
C SER A 487 -13.57 -2.61 -19.43
N GLY A 488 -14.12 -2.26 -18.27
CA GLY A 488 -14.32 -3.13 -17.11
C GLY A 488 -13.02 -3.64 -16.50
N LEU A 489 -12.04 -2.75 -16.41
CA LEU A 489 -10.83 -2.94 -15.62
C LEU A 489 -11.15 -2.72 -14.14
N VAL A 490 -10.48 -3.45 -13.27
CA VAL A 490 -10.49 -3.15 -11.83
C VAL A 490 -9.47 -2.06 -11.57
N ARG A 491 -9.85 -1.02 -10.82
CA ARG A 491 -8.97 0.08 -10.42
C ARG A 491 -8.64 -0.03 -8.94
N THR A 492 -7.37 0.15 -8.60
CA THR A 492 -6.86 0.15 -7.22
C THR A 492 -5.94 1.34 -6.99
N ASP A 493 -5.77 1.75 -5.73
CA ASP A 493 -4.83 2.82 -5.33
C ASP A 493 -3.41 2.30 -5.05
N GLN A 494 -3.09 1.08 -5.51
CA GLN A 494 -1.71 0.61 -5.53
C GLN A 494 -0.91 1.54 -6.45
N LEU A 495 0.23 2.04 -5.96
CA LEU A 495 1.12 2.86 -6.77
C LEU A 495 2.20 1.98 -7.39
N THR A 496 1.84 1.30 -8.47
CA THR A 496 2.81 0.53 -9.25
C THR A 496 3.55 1.44 -10.22
N ASP A 497 4.67 0.95 -10.72
CA ASP A 497 5.46 1.67 -11.72
C ASP A 497 5.62 0.79 -12.95
N GLY A 498 6.19 1.39 -13.97
CA GLY A 498 6.42 0.73 -15.20
C GLY A 498 7.28 -0.53 -15.08
N GLY A 499 6.89 -1.60 -15.76
CA GLY A 499 7.52 -2.93 -15.66
C GLY A 499 6.77 -3.90 -14.74
N ASP A 500 5.82 -3.41 -13.94
CA ASP A 500 4.87 -4.26 -13.20
C ASP A 500 3.75 -4.83 -14.10
N SER A 501 3.73 -4.49 -15.39
CA SER A 501 2.81 -5.08 -16.36
C SER A 501 2.92 -6.61 -16.37
N GLY A 502 1.80 -7.29 -16.14
CA GLY A 502 1.69 -8.73 -15.99
C GLY A 502 1.74 -9.21 -14.54
N ALA A 503 2.00 -8.33 -13.57
CA ALA A 503 2.10 -8.69 -12.16
C ALA A 503 0.77 -9.23 -11.62
N PRO A 504 0.79 -10.36 -10.89
CA PRO A 504 -0.41 -10.89 -10.25
C PRO A 504 -0.90 -9.97 -9.14
N VAL A 505 -2.21 -9.83 -9.03
CA VAL A 505 -2.89 -9.14 -7.92
C VAL A 505 -3.76 -10.14 -7.17
N VAL A 506 -3.64 -10.15 -5.84
CA VAL A 506 -4.35 -11.04 -4.93
C VAL A 506 -4.96 -10.30 -3.74
N ASP A 507 -5.92 -10.93 -3.09
CA ASP A 507 -6.38 -10.52 -1.75
C ASP A 507 -5.51 -11.11 -0.62
N GLU A 508 -5.96 -10.99 0.62
CA GLU A 508 -5.21 -11.49 1.79
C GLU A 508 -5.19 -13.02 1.88
N GLU A 509 -6.24 -13.69 1.41
CA GLU A 509 -6.35 -15.15 1.31
C GLU A 509 -5.63 -15.74 0.08
N ASN A 510 -5.04 -14.89 -0.77
CA ASN A 510 -4.42 -15.22 -2.05
C ASN A 510 -5.40 -15.70 -3.14
N ASN A 511 -6.66 -15.27 -3.08
CA ASN A 511 -7.54 -15.32 -4.22
C ASN A 511 -7.06 -14.31 -5.28
N ILE A 512 -7.09 -14.72 -6.55
CA ILE A 512 -6.56 -13.94 -7.67
C ILE A 512 -7.61 -12.95 -8.17
N VAL A 513 -7.25 -11.66 -8.16
CA VAL A 513 -8.04 -10.60 -8.78
C VAL A 513 -7.78 -10.53 -10.28
N GLY A 514 -6.50 -10.58 -10.68
CA GLY A 514 -6.11 -10.36 -12.07
C GLY A 514 -4.62 -10.12 -12.26
N ILE A 515 -4.28 -9.50 -13.39
CA ILE A 515 -2.92 -9.01 -13.67
C ILE A 515 -2.95 -7.51 -13.96
N ILE A 516 -1.91 -6.81 -13.52
CA ILE A 516 -1.70 -5.38 -13.80
C ILE A 516 -1.40 -5.18 -15.28
N ILE A 517 -2.02 -4.18 -15.91
CA ILE A 517 -1.76 -3.85 -17.32
C ILE A 517 -1.32 -2.41 -17.55
N ALA A 518 -1.64 -1.50 -16.63
CA ALA A 518 -1.33 -0.08 -16.77
C ALA A 518 -1.42 0.63 -15.42
N ASN A 519 -0.80 1.81 -15.35
CA ASN A 519 -0.86 2.68 -14.18
C ASN A 519 -0.90 4.17 -14.58
N SER A 520 -1.29 4.99 -13.61
CA SER A 520 -1.16 6.45 -13.62
C SER A 520 -0.34 6.89 -12.40
N ALA A 521 -0.24 8.20 -12.16
CA ALA A 521 0.37 8.75 -10.96
C ALA A 521 -0.38 8.36 -9.67
N SER A 522 -1.66 7.98 -9.78
CA SER A 522 -2.54 7.79 -8.63
C SER A 522 -3.16 6.41 -8.54
N PHE A 523 -3.23 5.66 -9.65
CA PHE A 523 -3.99 4.41 -9.71
C PHE A 523 -3.31 3.33 -10.57
N THR A 524 -3.68 2.09 -10.31
CA THR A 524 -3.29 0.91 -11.07
C THR A 524 -4.51 0.21 -11.64
N TYR A 525 -4.37 -0.32 -12.85
CA TYR A 525 -5.44 -0.95 -13.61
C TYR A 525 -5.16 -2.43 -13.85
N ILE A 526 -6.17 -3.24 -13.56
CA ILE A 526 -6.07 -4.69 -13.52
C ILE A 526 -7.10 -5.29 -14.48
N VAL A 527 -6.66 -6.23 -15.31
CA VAL A 527 -7.59 -7.08 -16.07
C VAL A 527 -8.09 -8.20 -15.15
N PRO A 528 -9.43 -8.34 -14.98
CA PRO A 528 -10.00 -9.41 -14.16
C PRO A 528 -9.58 -10.80 -14.66
N ILE A 529 -9.14 -11.66 -13.74
CA ILE A 529 -8.60 -12.98 -14.08
C ILE A 529 -9.59 -13.84 -14.88
N GLN A 530 -10.88 -13.74 -14.60
CA GLN A 530 -11.94 -14.52 -15.24
C GLN A 530 -11.95 -14.32 -16.76
N ARG A 531 -11.64 -13.11 -17.24
CA ARG A 531 -11.57 -12.82 -18.67
C ARG A 531 -10.40 -13.53 -19.34
N ILE A 532 -9.27 -13.60 -18.65
CA ILE A 532 -8.06 -14.28 -19.13
C ILE A 532 -8.32 -15.79 -19.19
N LEU A 533 -8.85 -16.37 -18.10
CA LEU A 533 -9.19 -17.79 -18.03
C LEU A 533 -10.17 -18.18 -19.15
N SER A 534 -11.22 -17.37 -19.36
CA SER A 534 -12.21 -17.60 -20.40
C SER A 534 -11.67 -17.40 -21.82
N LYS A 535 -10.84 -16.38 -22.08
CA LYS A 535 -10.32 -16.10 -23.43
C LYS A 535 -9.41 -17.21 -23.92
N PHE A 536 -8.53 -17.71 -23.06
CA PHE A 536 -7.50 -18.68 -23.45
C PHE A 536 -7.85 -20.12 -23.09
N SER A 537 -9.02 -20.36 -22.49
CA SER A 537 -9.46 -21.65 -21.97
C SER A 537 -8.44 -22.28 -21.02
N VAL A 538 -7.95 -21.48 -20.08
CA VAL A 538 -6.94 -21.89 -19.09
C VAL A 538 -7.49 -21.88 -17.67
N THR A 539 -6.83 -22.59 -16.77
CA THR A 539 -7.21 -22.71 -15.35
C THR A 539 -6.06 -22.40 -14.41
N LEU A 540 -6.37 -22.00 -13.17
CA LEU A 540 -5.37 -21.68 -12.13
C LEU A 540 -4.79 -22.92 -11.43
N ASN A 541 -5.41 -24.09 -11.62
CA ASN A 541 -5.01 -25.36 -11.02
C ASN A 541 -5.15 -26.46 -12.06
N GLN A 542 -4.39 -27.54 -11.91
CA GLN A 542 -4.55 -28.71 -12.76
C GLN A 542 -5.93 -29.34 -12.54
N ILE A 543 -6.79 -29.30 -13.55
CA ILE A 543 -8.03 -30.09 -13.57
C ILE A 543 -7.62 -31.56 -13.74
N GLN A 544 -8.07 -32.42 -12.82
CA GLN A 544 -7.88 -33.88 -12.90
C GLN A 544 -8.77 -34.52 -13.96
#